data_AF-A0AAN6GH40-F1
#
_entry.id   AF-A0AAN6GH40-F1
#
_cell.length_a   1.000
_cell.length_b   1.000
_cell.length_c   1.000
_cell.angle_alpha   90.00
_cell.angle_beta   90.00
_cell.angle_gamma   90.00
#
_symmetry.space_group_name_H-M   'P 1'
#
loop_
_entity.id
_entity.type
_entity.pdbx_description
1 polymer ?
#
loop_
_entity_poly.entity_id
_entity_poly.type
_entity_poly.pdbx_seq_one_letter_code
_entity_poly.pdbx_strand_id
1 'polypeptide(L)'
;MSSSKAPGKEQTKEKEKCFLTEFEQFDCELPTSGRPRARCFAVRRIFRTCAGRAAVEVTHVVEFDEKKRPVLKPEFVNAMPPSSHWGTS
;
A
#
# COMPACT_ATOMS: atom_id res chain seq x y z
N MET A 1 3.78 53.69 0.01
CA MET A 1 4.40 52.46 0.57
C MET A 1 3.81 51.26 -0.15
N SER A 2 4.51 50.76 -1.18
CA SER A 2 4.11 49.56 -1.91
C SER A 2 4.41 48.33 -1.06
N SER A 3 3.39 47.56 -0.68
CA SER A 3 3.59 46.20 -0.16
C SER A 3 3.31 45.21 -1.28
N SER A 4 4.39 44.66 -1.84
CA SER A 4 4.33 43.54 -2.78
C SER A 4 3.80 42.30 -2.07
N LYS A 5 2.59 41.89 -2.45
CA LYS A 5 1.98 40.62 -2.03
C LYS A 5 2.73 39.48 -2.73
N ALA A 6 3.40 38.63 -1.96
CA ALA A 6 4.06 37.44 -2.49
C ALA A 6 3.05 36.52 -3.21
N PRO A 7 3.43 35.85 -4.31
CA PRO A 7 2.53 34.96 -5.00
C PRO A 7 2.27 33.75 -4.10
N GLY A 8 1.02 33.56 -3.72
CA GLY A 8 0.58 32.35 -3.03
C GLY A 8 0.97 31.14 -3.89
N LYS A 9 1.67 30.18 -3.28
CA LYS A 9 1.84 28.86 -3.88
C LYS A 9 0.45 28.29 -4.08
N GLU A 10 -0.03 28.32 -5.32
CA GLU A 10 -1.16 27.52 -5.76
C GLU A 10 -0.72 26.06 -5.61
N GLN A 11 -1.06 25.47 -4.45
CA GLN A 11 -0.94 24.04 -4.25
C GLN A 11 -1.97 23.42 -5.17
N THR A 12 -1.54 23.10 -6.39
CA THR A 12 -2.18 22.09 -7.21
C THR A 12 -2.35 20.87 -6.33
N LYS A 13 -3.58 20.61 -5.87
CA LYS A 13 -3.98 19.31 -5.33
C LYS A 13 -3.86 18.30 -6.46
N GLU A 14 -2.64 17.94 -6.83
CA GLU A 14 -2.39 16.70 -7.53
C GLU A 14 -2.92 15.64 -6.57
N LYS A 15 -4.09 15.05 -6.90
CA LYS A 15 -4.69 13.97 -6.11
C LYS A 15 -3.56 13.00 -5.82
N GLU A 16 -3.07 12.93 -4.58
CA GLU A 16 -1.93 12.10 -4.22
C GLU A 16 -2.23 10.68 -4.68
N LYS A 17 -1.61 10.26 -5.78
CA LYS A 17 -1.97 9.03 -6.48
C LYS A 17 -1.47 7.88 -5.64
N CYS A 18 -2.37 7.27 -4.89
CA CYS A 18 -2.10 5.97 -4.29
C CYS A 18 -2.01 4.91 -5.38
N PHE A 19 -1.08 3.98 -5.25
CA PHE A 19 -0.93 2.86 -6.16
C PHE A 19 -0.77 1.54 -5.38
N LEU A 20 -1.08 0.44 -6.05
CA LEU A 20 -0.85 -0.89 -5.52
C LEU A 20 0.56 -1.34 -5.90
N THR A 21 1.27 -1.90 -4.94
CA THR A 21 2.61 -2.47 -5.12
C THR A 21 2.58 -3.90 -4.65
N GLU A 22 3.24 -4.79 -5.38
CA GLU A 22 3.34 -6.20 -5.01
C GLU A 22 4.74 -6.49 -4.49
N PHE A 23 4.82 -7.27 -3.41
CA PHE A 23 6.06 -7.73 -2.80
C PHE A 23 5.99 -9.24 -2.56
N GLU A 24 6.99 -9.98 -3.04
CA GLU A 24 7.13 -11.39 -2.75
C GLU A 24 7.96 -11.57 -1.47
N GLN A 25 7.37 -12.23 -0.47
CA GLN A 25 8.04 -12.65 0.76
C GLN A 25 8.17 -14.17 0.79
N PHE A 26 8.97 -14.70 1.71
CA PHE A 26 9.12 -16.13 1.88
C PHE A 26 8.89 -16.51 3.34
N ASP A 27 7.95 -17.42 3.57
CA ASP A 27 7.81 -18.09 4.85
C ASP A 27 8.64 -19.37 4.83
N CYS A 28 9.58 -19.49 5.77
CA CYS A 28 10.55 -20.58 5.80
C CYS A 28 10.37 -21.47 7.02
N GLU A 29 10.27 -22.77 6.79
CA GLU A 29 10.31 -23.81 7.81
C GLU A 29 11.75 -24.31 7.99
N LEU A 30 12.27 -24.21 9.20
CA LEU A 30 13.57 -24.76 9.58
C LEU A 30 13.40 -26.21 10.07
N PRO A 31 14.11 -27.20 9.50
CA PRO A 31 14.02 -28.57 9.98
C PRO A 31 14.61 -28.69 11.39
N THR A 32 13.89 -29.33 12.30
CA THR A 32 14.37 -29.62 13.66
C THR A 32 15.33 -30.81 13.72
N SER A 33 15.31 -31.69 12.71
CA SER A 33 16.09 -32.93 12.67
C SER A 33 17.20 -32.90 11.62
N GLY A 34 18.36 -32.34 11.95
CA GLY A 34 19.68 -32.61 11.33
C GLY A 34 19.88 -32.39 9.81
N ARG A 35 18.84 -32.10 9.02
CA ARG A 35 18.94 -31.76 7.60
C ARG A 35 19.01 -30.23 7.46
N PRO A 36 20.03 -29.67 6.79
CA PRO A 36 20.32 -28.23 6.87
C PRO A 36 19.53 -27.35 5.89
N ARG A 37 18.50 -27.87 5.22
CA ARG A 37 17.79 -27.10 4.17
C ARG A 37 16.45 -26.59 4.69
N ALA A 38 16.37 -25.27 4.84
CA ALA A 38 15.11 -24.57 5.03
C ALA A 38 14.17 -24.85 3.85
N ARG A 39 12.89 -25.08 4.14
CA ARG A 39 11.84 -25.16 3.12
C ARG A 39 11.08 -23.84 3.12
N CYS A 40 11.22 -23.05 2.07
CA CYS A 40 10.58 -21.76 1.96
C CYS A 40 9.44 -21.78 0.94
N PHE A 41 8.37 -21.04 1.24
CA PHE A 41 7.20 -20.88 0.39
C PHE A 41 7.02 -19.40 0.06
N ALA A 42 6.84 -19.09 -1.23
CA ALA A 42 6.62 -17.72 -1.67
C ALA A 42 5.23 -17.23 -1.24
N VAL A 43 5.17 -16.03 -0.68
CA VAL A 43 3.97 -15.34 -0.21
C VAL A 43 3.90 -13.98 -0.90
N ARG A 44 2.98 -13.84 -1.86
CA ARG A 44 2.75 -12.57 -2.56
C ARG A 44 1.89 -11.67 -1.69
N ARG A 45 2.42 -10.51 -1.31
CA ARG A 45 1.73 -9.49 -0.52
C ARG A 45 1.52 -8.24 -1.33
N ILE A 46 0.36 -7.62 -1.20
CA ILE A 46 -0.01 -6.43 -1.95
C ILE A 46 -0.19 -5.27 -0.97
N PHE A 47 0.44 -4.15 -1.27
CA PHE A 47 0.44 -2.95 -0.44
C PHE A 47 -0.19 -1.78 -1.19
N ARG A 48 -0.99 -0.99 -0.48
CA ARG A 48 -1.42 0.33 -0.94
C ARG A 48 -0.41 1.37 -0.47
N THR A 49 0.27 1.99 -1.43
CA THR A 49 1.30 3.00 -1.20
C THR A 49 0.79 4.36 -1.62
N CYS A 50 0.93 5.36 -0.77
CA CYS A 50 0.54 6.74 -1.02
C CYS A 50 1.69 7.66 -0.58
N ALA A 51 1.87 8.80 -1.26
CA ALA A 51 2.90 9.77 -0.87
C ALA A 51 2.68 10.25 0.57
N GLY A 52 3.77 10.38 1.34
CA GLY A 52 3.74 10.91 2.70
C GLY A 52 3.04 10.03 3.75
N ARG A 53 2.68 8.78 3.42
CA ARG A 53 2.02 7.84 4.34
C ARG A 53 2.74 6.50 4.34
N ALA A 54 2.65 5.79 5.46
CA ALA A 54 3.12 4.41 5.54
C ALA A 54 2.33 3.52 4.56
N ALA A 55 3.01 2.58 3.92
CA ALA A 55 2.37 1.56 3.10
C ALA A 55 1.55 0.62 3.99
N VAL A 56 0.37 0.23 3.51
CA VAL A 56 -0.53 -0.67 4.26
C VAL A 56 -0.75 -1.93 3.46
N GLU A 57 -0.60 -3.08 4.11
CA GLU A 57 -0.88 -4.38 3.49
C GLU A 57 -2.39 -4.54 3.26
N VAL A 58 -2.76 -4.78 2.00
CA VAL A 58 -4.15 -4.93 1.53
C VAL A 58 -4.38 -6.28 0.84
N THR A 59 -3.44 -7.23 0.96
CA THR A 59 -3.52 -8.57 0.36
C THR A 59 -4.86 -9.28 0.58
N HIS A 60 -5.50 -9.04 1.73
CA HIS A 60 -6.75 -9.68 2.14
C HIS A 60 -8.04 -9.02 1.58
N VAL A 61 -7.95 -7.83 0.99
CA VAL A 61 -9.10 -7.07 0.45
C VAL A 61 -8.97 -6.71 -1.04
N VAL A 62 -7.86 -7.10 -1.67
CA VAL A 62 -7.67 -6.92 -3.11
C VAL A 62 -8.31 -8.06 -3.90
N GLU A 63 -8.91 -7.71 -5.02
CA GLU A 63 -9.40 -8.65 -6.02
C GLU A 63 -8.49 -8.61 -7.25
N PHE A 64 -8.65 -9.59 -8.15
CA PHE A 64 -7.88 -9.64 -9.39
C PHE A 64 -8.80 -9.38 -10.58
N ASP A 65 -8.39 -8.47 -11.47
CA ASP A 65 -9.10 -8.25 -12.73
C ASP A 65 -8.90 -9.44 -13.71
N GLU A 66 -9.56 -9.39 -14.85
CA GLU A 66 -9.44 -10.42 -15.91
C GLU A 66 -7.99 -10.61 -16.41
N LYS A 67 -7.13 -9.61 -16.20
CA LYS A 67 -5.70 -9.63 -16.56
C LYS A 67 -4.80 -10.03 -15.38
N LYS A 68 -5.38 -10.54 -14.29
CA LYS A 68 -4.69 -10.93 -13.05
C LYS A 68 -3.95 -9.79 -12.36
N ARG A 69 -4.41 -8.55 -12.55
CA ARG A 69 -3.85 -7.38 -11.85
C ARG A 69 -4.63 -7.15 -10.56
N PRO A 70 -3.94 -6.88 -9.45
CA PRO A 70 -4.63 -6.57 -8.21
C PRO A 70 -5.34 -5.23 -8.32
N VAL A 71 -6.60 -5.19 -7.88
CA VAL A 71 -7.46 -4.02 -7.84
C VAL A 71 -8.14 -3.92 -6.48
N LEU A 72 -8.23 -2.71 -5.94
CA LEU A 72 -8.96 -2.45 -4.71
C LEU A 72 -10.37 -1.99 -5.08
N LYS A 73 -11.40 -2.71 -4.64
CA LYS A 73 -12.78 -2.26 -4.87
C LYS A 73 -13.10 -1.00 -4.06
N PRO A 74 -14.00 -0.12 -4.55
CA PRO A 74 -14.33 1.14 -3.89
C PRO A 74 -14.78 1.00 -2.44
N GLU A 75 -15.49 -0.08 -2.09
CA GLU A 75 -15.97 -0.35 -0.74
C GLU A 75 -14.85 -0.59 0.27
N PHE A 76 -13.71 -1.11 -0.16
CA PHE A 76 -12.56 -1.40 0.72
C PHE A 76 -11.63 -0.20 0.92
N VAL A 77 -11.88 0.92 0.23
CA VAL A 77 -11.15 2.18 0.42
C VAL A 77 -11.27 2.67 1.87
N ASN A 78 -12.40 2.33 2.53
CA ASN A 78 -12.71 2.73 3.91
C ASN A 78 -12.59 1.58 4.92
N ALA A 79 -12.28 0.35 4.49
CA ALA A 79 -12.30 -0.87 5.33
C ALA A 79 -10.98 -1.14 6.06
N MET A 80 -9.99 -0.26 5.89
CA MET A 80 -8.70 -0.39 6.56
C MET A 80 -8.85 -0.09 8.06
N PRO A 81 -7.90 -0.43 8.95
CA PRO A 81 -7.99 -0.03 10.36
C PRO A 81 -8.16 1.49 10.52
N PRO A 82 -8.75 2.02 11.61
CA PRO A 82 -8.94 3.47 11.80
C PRO A 82 -7.67 4.32 11.67
N SER A 83 -6.51 3.79 12.10
CA SER A 83 -5.18 4.39 11.87
C SER A 83 -4.76 4.45 10.39
N SER A 84 -5.55 3.84 9.53
CA SER A 84 -5.38 3.65 8.10
C SER A 84 -6.60 4.16 7.30
N HIS A 85 -7.62 4.72 7.97
CA HIS A 85 -8.74 5.41 7.33
C HIS A 85 -8.26 6.71 6.67
N TRP A 86 -8.83 7.04 5.52
CA TRP A 86 -8.52 8.27 4.80
C TRP A 86 -9.49 9.38 5.20
N GLY A 87 -8.99 10.49 5.75
CA GLY A 87 -9.71 11.76 5.87
C GLY A 87 -10.48 11.97 7.18
N THR A 88 -9.80 12.58 8.16
CA THR A 88 -10.45 13.59 9.03
C THR A 88 -9.60 14.85 8.97
N SER A 89 -9.88 15.67 7.97
CA SER A 89 -9.75 17.13 8.04
C SER A 89 -10.79 17.75 7.12
#